data_AF-A0A9N9JUE2-F1
#
_entry.id   AF-A0A9N9JUE2-F1
#
_cell.length_a   1.000
_cell.length_b   1.000
_cell.length_c   1.000
_cell.angle_alpha   90.00
_cell.angle_beta   90.00
_cell.angle_gamma   90.00
#
_symmetry.space_group_name_H-M   'P 1'
#
loop_
_entity.id
_entity.type
_entity.pdbx_description
1 polymer ?
#
loop_
_entity_poly.entity_id
_entity_poly.type
_entity_poly.pdbx_seq_one_letter_code
_entity_poly.pdbx_strand_id
1 'polypeptide(L)'
;SQSKITAFLSKVSIPTTIKKLTTNKLVNFVYKDLHSFEIIEDERFRDFFQKMINIGTKFGQIQIDNLFLYPTTISRNIIKSAKKTK
;
A
#
# COMPACT_ATOMS: atom_id res chain seq x y z
N SER A 1 41.15 -11.02 -6.36
CA SER A 1 40.05 -10.62 -7.25
C SER A 1 38.72 -10.75 -6.50
N GLN A 2 38.16 -9.60 -6.12
CA GLN A 2 36.74 -9.26 -6.15
C GLN A 2 35.70 -10.33 -5.73
N SER A 3 35.45 -10.43 -4.43
CA SER A 3 34.21 -10.96 -3.86
C SER A 3 33.05 -10.00 -4.15
N LYS A 4 32.58 -9.91 -5.41
CA LYS A 4 31.36 -9.20 -5.83
C LYS A 4 30.20 -10.17 -6.12
N ILE A 5 30.18 -11.31 -5.43
CA ILE A 5 29.15 -12.33 -5.59
C ILE A 5 28.33 -12.33 -4.31
N THR A 6 27.35 -11.41 -4.17
CA THR A 6 26.20 -11.53 -3.22
C THR A 6 25.32 -10.27 -3.21
N ALA A 7 25.78 -9.10 -3.65
CA ALA A 7 24.95 -7.89 -3.71
C ALA A 7 23.89 -7.89 -4.82
N PHE A 8 23.92 -8.87 -5.73
CA PHE A 8 22.82 -9.19 -6.64
C PHE A 8 21.85 -10.16 -5.96
N LEU A 9 21.29 -9.74 -4.81
CA LEU A 9 20.00 -10.26 -4.39
C LEU A 9 19.04 -9.96 -5.54
N SER A 10 18.63 -11.01 -6.23
CA SER A 10 17.75 -11.00 -7.39
C SER A 10 16.64 -9.97 -7.19
N LYS A 11 16.61 -8.92 -8.03
CA LYS A 11 15.41 -8.10 -8.16
C LYS A 11 14.28 -9.07 -8.45
N VAL A 12 13.38 -9.26 -7.49
CA VAL A 12 12.22 -10.14 -7.66
C VAL A 12 11.47 -9.63 -8.88
N SER A 13 11.52 -10.42 -9.96
CA SER A 13 10.88 -10.03 -11.20
C SER A 13 9.39 -10.29 -11.05
N ILE A 14 8.62 -9.21 -10.83
CA ILE A 14 7.16 -9.31 -10.81
C ILE A 14 6.66 -9.55 -12.25
N PRO A 15 5.88 -10.63 -12.50
CA PRO A 15 5.40 -10.95 -13.83
C PRO A 15 4.64 -9.79 -14.49
N THR A 16 4.79 -9.64 -15.81
CA THR A 16 4.15 -8.55 -16.58
C THR A 16 2.63 -8.55 -16.41
N THR A 17 2.01 -9.73 -16.34
CA THR A 17 0.56 -9.87 -16.10
C THR A 17 0.14 -9.24 -14.77
N ILE A 18 0.94 -9.43 -13.72
CA ILE A 18 0.69 -8.84 -12.40
C ILE A 18 0.88 -7.32 -12.46
N LYS A 19 1.93 -6.84 -13.13
CA LYS A 19 2.12 -5.39 -13.33
C LYS A 19 0.93 -4.75 -14.04
N LYS A 20 0.44 -5.36 -15.13
CA LYS A 20 -0.74 -4.88 -15.86
C LYS A 20 -2.00 -4.87 -14.99
N LEU A 21 -2.21 -5.93 -14.20
CA LEU A 21 -3.32 -6.00 -13.25
C LEU A 21 -3.24 -4.87 -12.22
N THR A 22 -2.06 -4.64 -11.63
CA THR A 22 -1.82 -3.57 -10.66
C THR A 22 -2.08 -2.20 -11.29
N THR A 23 -1.57 -1.95 -12.50
CA THR A 23 -1.83 -0.71 -13.23
C THR A 23 -3.33 -0.46 -13.41
N ASN A 24 -4.08 -1.46 -13.87
CA ASN A 24 -5.53 -1.33 -14.07
C ASN A 24 -6.27 -1.05 -12.75
N LYS A 25 -5.83 -1.64 -11.63
CA LYS A 25 -6.42 -1.37 -10.32
C LYS A 25 -6.12 0.05 -9.84
N LEU A 26 -4.90 0.54 -10.03
CA LEU A 26 -4.51 1.91 -9.69
C LEU A 26 -5.24 2.95 -10.53
N VAL A 27 -5.39 2.71 -11.84
CA VAL A 27 -6.18 3.57 -12.72
C VAL A 27 -7.63 3.65 -12.23
N ASN A 28 -8.24 2.51 -11.88
CA ASN A 28 -9.61 2.50 -11.35
C ASN A 28 -9.72 3.23 -10.01
N PHE A 29 -8.76 3.06 -9.11
CA PHE A 29 -8.74 3.76 -7.83
C PHE A 29 -8.69 5.29 -8.04
N VAL A 30 -7.79 5.77 -8.89
CA VAL A 30 -7.64 7.20 -9.12
C VAL A 30 -8.84 7.78 -9.86
N TYR A 31 -9.30 7.12 -10.93
CA TYR A 31 -10.39 7.62 -11.77
C TYR A 31 -11.75 7.58 -11.07
N LYS A 32 -12.08 6.48 -10.38
CA LYS A 32 -13.42 6.31 -9.79
C LYS A 32 -13.63 7.18 -8.55
N ASP A 33 -12.58 7.37 -7.76
CA ASP A 33 -12.65 8.12 -6.51
C ASP A 33 -12.11 9.56 -6.66
N LEU A 34 -11.83 10.00 -7.91
CA LEU A 34 -11.35 11.33 -8.29
C LEU A 34 -10.10 11.79 -7.50
N HIS A 35 -9.16 10.87 -7.27
CA HIS A 35 -7.90 11.20 -6.62
C HIS A 35 -6.91 11.88 -7.60
N SER A 36 -5.92 12.62 -7.06
CA SER A 36 -4.75 13.04 -7.85
C SER A 36 -3.88 11.83 -8.18
N PHE A 37 -3.25 11.81 -9.36
CA PHE A 37 -2.28 10.77 -9.73
C PHE A 37 -1.08 10.71 -8.76
N GLU A 38 -0.73 11.85 -8.17
CA GLU A 38 0.38 12.01 -7.23
C GLU A 38 0.24 11.15 -5.98
N ILE A 39 -0.99 10.74 -5.62
CA ILE A 39 -1.23 9.88 -4.44
C ILE A 39 -0.44 8.56 -4.53
N ILE A 40 -0.19 8.04 -5.73
CA ILE A 40 0.54 6.77 -5.95
C ILE A 40 2.06 6.96 -5.72
N GLU A 41 2.54 8.19 -5.85
CA GLU A 41 3.93 8.55 -5.59
C GLU A 41 4.20 8.90 -4.14
N ASP A 42 3.15 9.22 -3.36
CA ASP A 42 3.26 9.53 -1.93
C ASP A 42 3.85 8.35 -1.14
N GLU A 43 4.89 8.62 -0.34
CA GLU A 43 5.58 7.62 0.47
C GLU A 43 4.65 6.96 1.51
N ARG A 44 3.73 7.74 2.10
CA ARG A 44 2.77 7.25 3.11
C ARG A 44 1.75 6.32 2.46
N PHE A 45 1.36 6.60 1.22
CA PHE A 45 0.52 5.69 0.44
C PHE A 45 1.24 4.36 0.18
N ARG A 46 2.52 4.41 -0.24
CA ARG A 46 3.32 3.20 -0.48
C ARG A 46 3.55 2.38 0.79
N ASP A 47 3.86 3.01 1.92
CA ASP A 47 3.98 2.35 3.22
C ASP A 47 2.67 1.67 3.64
N PHE A 48 1.54 2.36 3.46
CA PHE A 48 0.23 1.79 3.71
C PHE A 48 -0.05 0.55 2.85
N PHE A 49 0.20 0.61 1.54
CA PHE A 49 0.01 -0.54 0.64
C PHE A 49 0.94 -1.71 0.97
N GLN A 50 2.20 -1.44 1.35
CA GLN A 50 3.12 -2.49 1.78
C GLN A 50 2.61 -3.20 3.03
N LYS A 51 2.03 -2.47 4.00
CA LYS A 51 1.38 -3.07 5.18
C LYS A 51 0.18 -3.93 4.78
N MET A 52 -0.63 -3.50 3.81
CA MET A 52 -1.76 -4.29 3.30
C MET A 52 -1.29 -5.60 2.66
N ILE A 53 -0.22 -5.56 1.85
CA ILE A 53 0.39 -6.77 1.27
C ILE A 53 0.87 -7.71 2.37
N ASN A 54 1.57 -7.20 3.38
CA ASN A 54 2.09 -8.02 4.48
C ASN A 54 0.95 -8.69 5.28
N ILE A 55 -0.14 -7.96 5.51
CA ILE A 55 -1.36 -8.49 6.13
C ILE A 55 -1.96 -9.62 5.29
N GLY A 56 -2.10 -9.42 3.97
CA GLY A 56 -2.60 -10.46 3.06
C GLY A 56 -1.69 -11.69 3.01
N THR A 57 -0.37 -11.52 3.03
CA THR A 57 0.59 -12.63 3.11
C THR A 57 0.46 -13.42 4.40
N LYS A 58 0.16 -12.74 5.53
CA LYS A 58 0.06 -13.38 6.85
C LYS A 58 -1.27 -14.11 7.06
N PHE A 59 -2.38 -13.54 6.60
CA PHE A 59 -3.73 -14.03 6.92
C PHE A 59 -4.48 -14.59 5.70
N GLY A 60 -3.92 -14.53 4.49
CA GLY A 60 -4.56 -14.98 3.28
C GLY A 60 -5.67 -14.04 2.81
N GLN A 61 -6.78 -14.59 2.35
CA GLN A 61 -7.93 -13.82 1.89
C GLN A 61 -8.69 -13.24 3.09
N ILE A 62 -8.81 -11.92 3.15
CA ILE A 62 -9.46 -11.18 4.23
C ILE A 62 -10.69 -10.47 3.66
N GLN A 63 -11.78 -10.42 4.44
CA GLN A 63 -12.93 -9.57 4.13
C GLN A 63 -12.58 -8.10 4.43
N ILE A 64 -12.53 -7.29 3.37
CA ILE A 64 -12.14 -5.88 3.42
C ILE A 64 -13.03 -5.05 4.35
N ASP A 65 -14.32 -5.34 4.40
CA ASP A 65 -15.30 -4.62 5.22
C ASP A 65 -15.03 -4.74 6.74
N ASN A 66 -14.34 -5.80 7.15
CA ASN A 66 -13.93 -6.02 8.54
C ASN A 66 -12.53 -5.46 8.85
N LEU A 67 -11.76 -5.10 7.82
CA LEU A 67 -10.39 -4.60 7.97
C LEU A 67 -10.37 -3.07 8.10
N PHE A 68 -11.19 -2.38 7.29
CA PHE A 68 -11.20 -0.92 7.28
C PHE A 68 -12.15 -0.36 8.34
N LEU A 69 -11.65 0.65 9.05
CA LEU A 69 -12.46 1.40 10.01
C LEU A 69 -13.39 2.36 9.26
N TYR A 70 -14.61 2.52 9.77
CA TYR A 70 -15.51 3.57 9.31
C TYR A 70 -14.82 4.95 9.34
N PRO A 71 -15.10 5.84 8.36
CA PRO A 71 -14.47 7.17 8.28
C PRO A 71 -14.57 7.99 9.57
N THR A 72 -15.69 7.88 10.29
CA THR A 72 -15.91 8.55 11.59
C THR A 72 -14.96 8.06 12.68
N THR A 73 -14.53 6.81 12.63
CA THR A 73 -13.53 6.25 13.55
C THR A 73 -12.14 6.75 13.20
N ILE A 74 -11.80 6.84 11.91
CA ILE A 74 -10.53 7.43 11.46
C ILE A 74 -10.43 8.88 11.89
N SER A 75 -11.48 9.69 11.65
CA SER A 75 -11.55 11.09 12.07
C SER A 75 -11.33 11.27 13.58
N ARG A 76 -12.02 10.48 14.40
CA ARG A 76 -11.83 10.48 15.87
C ARG A 76 -10.39 10.14 16.27
N ASN A 77 -9.75 9.20 15.59
CA ASN A 77 -8.38 8.82 15.87
C ASN A 77 -7.38 9.92 15.51
N ILE A 78 -7.60 10.63 14.40
CA ILE A 78 -6.78 11.80 14.02
C ILE A 78 -6.85 12.87 15.11
N ILE A 79 -8.06 13.22 15.57
CA ILE A 79 -8.27 14.22 16.63
C ILE A 79 -7.54 13.80 17.92
N LYS A 80 -7.64 12.51 18.30
CA LYS A 80 -6.95 11.98 19.48
C LYS A 80 -5.43 12.05 19.34
N SER A 81 -4.90 11.67 18.19
CA SER A 81 -3.45 11.72 17.93
C SER A 81 -2.93 13.16 17.97
N ALA A 82 -3.62 14.11 17.34
CA ALA A 82 -3.25 15.52 17.36
C ALA A 82 -3.23 16.13 18.78
N LYS A 83 -4.14 15.69 19.65
CA LYS A 83 -4.15 16.12 21.07
C LYS A 83 -2.98 15.58 21.89
N LYS A 84 -2.36 14.47 21.49
CA LYS A 84 -1.20 13.88 22.18
C LYS A 84 0.13 14.50 21.77
N THR A 85 0.15 15.22 20.64
CA THR A 85 1.35 15.88 20.10
C THR A 85 1.43 17.36 20.53
N LYS A 86 0.45 17.84 21.31
CA LYS A 86 0.47 19.13 22.02
C LYS A 86 0.86 18.90 23.46
#